data_AF-A0A6S7LAR1-F1
#
_entry.id   AF-A0A6S7LAR1-F1
#
_cell.length_a   1.000
_cell.length_b   1.000
_cell.length_c   1.000
_cell.angle_alpha   90.00
_cell.angle_beta   90.00
_cell.angle_gamma   90.00
#
_symmetry.space_group_name_H-M   'P 1'
#
loop_
_entity.id
_entity.type
_entity.pdbx_description
1 polymer ?
#
loop_
_entity_poly.entity_id
_entity_poly.type
_entity_poly.pdbx_seq_one_letter_code
_entity_poly.pdbx_strand_id
1 'polypeptide(L)'
;MNTRDYLKKKAVKNNSKSLHQAYKVKRNEVNKLIKSAKVQYCKDNIQLNKDNPKEMWKNIDQVINGKGRCSKTTTITTIKDDLGDIIQDEKLIADQLNNWTKIVKSIA
;
A
#
# COMPACT_ATOMS: atom_id res chain seq x y z
N MET A 1 -24.91 -0.90 -10.75
CA MET A 1 -24.80 -1.42 -9.37
C MET A 1 -23.66 -2.43 -9.34
N ASN A 2 -22.65 -2.26 -8.45
CA ASN A 2 -21.46 -3.11 -8.45
C ASN A 2 -21.84 -4.58 -8.15
N THR A 3 -21.33 -5.53 -8.93
CA THR A 3 -21.67 -6.97 -8.86
C THR A 3 -21.53 -7.54 -7.45
N ARG A 4 -20.52 -7.09 -6.69
CA ARG A 4 -20.35 -7.41 -5.28
C ARG A 4 -21.58 -7.03 -4.44
N ASP A 5 -22.06 -5.80 -4.60
CA ASP A 5 -23.16 -5.25 -3.80
C ASP A 5 -24.50 -5.86 -4.21
N TYR A 6 -24.66 -6.15 -5.50
CA TYR A 6 -25.80 -6.92 -6.00
C TYR A 6 -25.86 -8.31 -5.35
N LEU A 7 -24.75 -9.06 -5.38
CA LEU A 7 -24.68 -10.39 -4.76
C LEU A 7 -24.89 -10.34 -3.25
N LYS A 8 -24.36 -9.32 -2.57
CA LYS A 8 -24.61 -9.11 -1.13
C LYS A 8 -26.09 -8.96 -0.83
N LYS A 9 -26.78 -8.06 -1.54
CA LYS A 9 -28.22 -7.83 -1.33
C LYS A 9 -29.05 -9.08 -1.66
N LYS A 10 -28.71 -9.78 -2.74
CA LYS A 10 -29.41 -11.01 -3.15
C LYS A 10 -29.19 -12.17 -2.18
N ALA A 11 -27.99 -12.33 -1.64
CA ALA A 11 -27.66 -13.35 -0.66
C ALA A 11 -28.44 -13.17 0.64
N VAL A 12 -28.49 -11.93 1.17
CA VAL A 12 -29.26 -11.59 2.37
C VAL A 12 -30.76 -11.79 2.14
N LYS A 13 -31.29 -11.33 1.01
CA LYS A 13 -32.74 -11.44 0.71
C LYS A 13 -33.21 -12.89 0.59
N ASN A 14 -32.41 -13.75 -0.03
CA ASN A 14 -32.81 -15.13 -0.35
C ASN A 14 -32.25 -16.18 0.64
N ASN A 15 -31.48 -15.76 1.65
CA ASN A 15 -30.78 -16.62 2.61
C ASN A 15 -30.06 -17.83 1.98
N SER A 16 -29.49 -17.64 0.79
CA SER A 16 -28.96 -18.72 -0.03
C SER A 16 -27.45 -18.87 0.16
N LYS A 17 -27.01 -20.07 0.56
CA LYS A 17 -25.58 -20.40 0.74
C LYS A 17 -24.78 -20.20 -0.55
N SER A 18 -25.35 -20.53 -1.72
CA SER A 18 -24.66 -20.36 -3.01
C SER A 18 -24.42 -18.89 -3.35
N LEU A 19 -25.40 -18.02 -3.07
CA LEU A 19 -25.25 -16.58 -3.26
C LEU A 19 -24.25 -15.96 -2.29
N HIS A 20 -24.20 -16.45 -1.05
CA HIS A 20 -23.17 -16.04 -0.08
C HIS A 20 -21.75 -16.42 -0.57
N GLN A 21 -21.59 -17.62 -1.13
CA GLN A 21 -20.31 -18.05 -1.68
C GLN A 21 -19.89 -17.20 -2.90
N ALA A 22 -20.81 -16.94 -3.83
CA ALA A 22 -20.56 -16.05 -4.97
C ALA A 22 -20.17 -14.63 -4.53
N TYR A 23 -20.87 -14.08 -3.51
CA TYR A 23 -20.49 -12.81 -2.90
C TYR A 23 -19.08 -12.84 -2.31
N LYS A 24 -18.71 -13.91 -1.60
CA LYS A 24 -17.38 -14.05 -0.99
C LYS A 24 -16.27 -14.03 -2.05
N VAL A 25 -16.45 -14.76 -3.15
CA VAL A 25 -15.52 -14.76 -4.29
C VAL A 25 -15.38 -13.34 -4.87
N LYS A 26 -16.49 -12.68 -5.21
CA LYS A 26 -16.45 -11.33 -5.77
C LYS A 26 -15.91 -10.28 -4.80
N ARG A 27 -16.19 -10.39 -3.50
CA ARG A 27 -15.59 -9.54 -2.47
C ARG A 27 -14.07 -9.68 -2.47
N ASN A 28 -13.57 -10.91 -2.52
CA ASN A 28 -12.12 -11.17 -2.50
C ASN A 28 -11.44 -10.63 -3.76
N GLU A 29 -12.06 -10.80 -4.94
CA GLU A 29 -11.58 -10.24 -6.21
C GLU A 29 -11.49 -8.71 -6.15
N VAL A 30 -12.58 -8.04 -5.73
CA VAL A 30 -12.59 -6.57 -5.56
C VAL A 30 -11.55 -6.12 -4.54
N ASN A 31 -11.40 -6.82 -3.42
CA ASN A 31 -10.38 -6.48 -2.43
C ASN A 31 -8.96 -6.61 -2.99
N LYS A 32 -8.68 -7.64 -3.81
CA LYS A 32 -7.39 -7.78 -4.50
C LYS A 32 -7.16 -6.61 -5.43
N LEU A 33 -8.15 -6.25 -6.26
CA LEU A 33 -8.06 -5.10 -7.17
C LEU A 33 -7.81 -3.79 -6.43
N ILE A 34 -8.53 -3.53 -5.32
CA ILE A 34 -8.31 -2.34 -4.49
C ILE A 34 -6.90 -2.33 -3.90
N LYS A 35 -6.40 -3.48 -3.40
CA LYS A 35 -5.04 -3.57 -2.88
C LYS A 35 -4.01 -3.26 -3.97
N SER A 36 -4.14 -3.87 -5.15
CA SER A 36 -3.24 -3.62 -6.27
C SER A 36 -3.29 -2.17 -6.73
N ALA A 37 -4.48 -1.57 -6.85
CA ALA A 37 -4.64 -0.17 -7.22
C ALA A 37 -4.02 0.79 -6.19
N LYS A 38 -4.15 0.50 -4.88
CA LYS A 38 -3.49 1.28 -3.83
C LYS A 38 -1.97 1.19 -3.92
N VAL A 39 -1.44 -0.02 -4.14
CA VAL A 39 0.01 -0.22 -4.33
C VAL A 39 0.49 0.58 -5.54
N GLN A 40 -0.22 0.50 -6.67
CA GLN A 40 0.13 1.22 -7.88
C GLN A 40 0.09 2.74 -7.65
N TYR A 41 -1.00 3.26 -7.08
CA TYR A 41 -1.11 4.68 -6.75
C TYR A 41 0.05 5.19 -5.89
N CYS A 42 0.47 4.41 -4.89
CA CYS A 42 1.59 4.79 -4.04
C CYS A 42 2.91 4.78 -4.82
N LYS A 43 3.15 3.73 -5.63
CA LYS A 43 4.32 3.66 -6.50
C LYS A 43 4.38 4.85 -7.46
N ASP A 44 3.27 5.17 -8.12
CA ASP A 44 3.18 6.27 -9.07
C ASP A 44 3.46 7.62 -8.37
N ASN A 45 2.86 7.85 -7.19
CA ASN A 45 3.12 9.08 -6.43
C ASN A 45 4.55 9.22 -5.95
N ILE A 46 5.19 8.12 -5.55
CA ILE A 46 6.60 8.12 -5.17
C ILE A 46 7.46 8.45 -6.40
N GLN A 47 7.20 7.82 -7.54
CA GLN A 47 7.94 8.10 -8.78
C GLN A 47 7.75 9.54 -9.28
N LEU A 48 6.53 10.08 -9.19
CA LEU A 48 6.23 11.45 -9.57
C LEU A 48 6.91 12.49 -8.68
N ASN A 49 7.11 12.17 -7.40
CA ASN A 49 7.72 13.08 -6.42
C ASN A 49 9.17 12.72 -6.07
N LYS A 50 9.83 11.88 -6.86
CA LYS A 50 11.22 11.44 -6.61
C LYS A 50 12.21 12.60 -6.50
N ASP A 51 11.96 13.69 -7.22
CA ASP A 51 12.78 14.90 -7.23
C ASP A 51 12.32 15.92 -6.16
N ASN A 52 11.22 15.64 -5.45
CA ASN A 52 10.71 16.42 -4.33
C ASN A 52 10.65 15.57 -3.04
N PRO A 53 11.79 15.41 -2.36
CA PRO A 53 11.91 14.58 -1.16
C PRO A 53 10.94 14.96 -0.03
N LYS A 54 10.51 16.22 0.08
CA LYS A 54 9.52 16.64 1.09
C LYS A 54 8.13 16.04 0.82
N GLU A 55 7.63 16.16 -0.41
CA GLU A 55 6.34 15.58 -0.80
C GLU A 55 6.41 14.04 -0.88
N MET A 56 7.57 13.50 -1.26
CA MET A 56 7.83 12.06 -1.22
C MET A 56 7.75 11.49 0.20
N TRP A 57 8.41 12.10 1.18
CA TRP A 57 8.32 11.66 2.58
C TRP A 57 6.90 11.76 3.13
N LYS A 58 6.15 12.81 2.75
CA LYS A 58 4.73 12.95 3.11
C LYS A 58 3.88 11.85 2.49
N ASN A 59 4.18 11.41 1.27
CA ASN A 59 3.51 10.28 0.63
C ASN A 59 3.87 8.95 1.32
N ILE A 60 5.15 8.74 1.65
CA ILE A 60 5.61 7.57 2.42
C ILE A 60 4.96 7.53 3.81
N ASP A 61 4.93 8.65 4.51
CA ASP A 61 4.29 8.80 5.81
C ASP A 61 2.79 8.50 5.74
N GLN A 62 2.10 8.97 4.69
CA GLN A 62 0.70 8.61 4.45
C GLN A 62 0.50 7.11 4.20
N VAL A 63 1.46 6.43 3.58
CA VAL A 63 1.39 4.98 3.33
C VAL A 63 1.64 4.18 4.61
N ILE A 64 2.64 4.57 5.41
CA ILE A 64 3.02 3.88 6.64
C ILE A 64 1.99 4.15 7.74
N ASN A 65 1.66 5.43 7.96
CA ASN A 65 0.89 5.86 9.12
C ASN A 65 -0.60 6.00 8.82
N GLY A 66 -1.00 6.31 7.58
CA GLY A 66 -2.39 6.33 7.12
C GLY A 66 -3.33 7.26 7.90
N LYS A 67 -4.41 7.76 7.27
CA LYS A 67 -5.47 8.50 7.99
C LYS A 67 -6.33 7.65 8.93
N GLY A 68 -5.96 6.39 9.20
CA GLY A 68 -6.78 5.49 10.00
C GLY A 68 -5.99 4.39 10.68
N ARG A 69 -5.72 4.59 11.98
CA ARG A 69 -5.30 3.57 12.95
C ARG A 69 -4.26 2.57 12.42
N CYS A 70 -3.15 3.04 11.85
CA CYS A 70 -1.91 2.32 12.10
C CYS A 70 -1.40 2.83 13.45
N SER A 71 -1.05 1.92 14.35
CA SER A 71 -0.34 2.29 15.58
C SER A 71 0.83 3.21 15.22
N LYS A 72 1.17 4.19 16.07
CA LYS A 72 2.27 5.17 15.88
C LYS A 72 3.67 4.51 15.82
N THR A 73 3.75 3.22 15.49
CA THR A 73 4.89 2.33 15.66
C THR A 73 4.87 1.26 14.56
N THR A 74 4.62 1.67 13.30
CA THR A 74 4.91 0.77 12.18
C THR A 74 6.36 1.00 11.77
N THR A 75 7.27 0.27 12.42
CA THR A 75 8.70 0.30 12.08
C THR A 75 8.92 -0.50 10.81
N ILE A 76 9.66 0.06 9.84
CA ILE A 76 10.09 -0.68 8.65
C ILE A 76 11.15 -1.68 9.11
N THR A 77 10.81 -2.96 9.18
CA THR A 77 11.73 -4.03 9.59
C THR A 77 12.43 -4.70 8.41
N THR A 78 12.00 -4.39 7.18
CA THR A 78 12.51 -5.07 5.99
C THR A 78 12.35 -4.20 4.75
N ILE A 79 13.42 -4.12 3.94
CA ILE A 79 13.42 -3.52 2.61
C ILE A 79 13.90 -4.56 1.59
N LYS A 80 13.37 -4.49 0.36
CA LYS A 80 13.92 -5.23 -0.76
C LYS A 80 14.71 -4.27 -1.64
N ASP A 81 15.96 -4.61 -1.90
CA ASP A 81 16.80 -3.85 -2.82
C ASP A 81 16.39 -4.12 -4.29
N ASP A 82 16.91 -3.31 -5.21
CA ASP A 82 16.65 -3.43 -6.65
C ASP A 82 17.13 -4.79 -7.23
N LEU A 83 18.07 -5.44 -6.54
CA LEU A 83 18.59 -6.78 -6.84
C LEU A 83 17.71 -7.92 -6.26
N GLY A 84 16.69 -7.58 -5.48
CA GLY A 84 15.76 -8.54 -4.87
C GLY A 84 16.20 -9.04 -3.49
N ASP A 85 17.37 -8.61 -3.00
CA ASP A 85 17.89 -8.98 -1.69
C ASP A 85 17.06 -8.36 -0.56
N ILE A 86 16.86 -9.15 0.50
CA ILE A 86 16.06 -8.76 1.66
C ILE A 86 17.01 -8.20 2.73
N ILE A 87 16.93 -6.90 2.96
CA ILE A 87 17.70 -6.21 3.99
C ILE A 87 16.84 -6.12 5.26
N GLN A 88 17.37 -6.66 6.37
CA GLN A 88 16.74 -6.63 7.70
C GLN A 88 17.54 -5.81 8.72
N ASP A 89 18.76 -5.40 8.37
CA ASP A 89 19.60 -4.58 9.23
C ASP A 89 19.08 -3.12 9.24
N GLU A 90 18.79 -2.62 10.44
CA GLU A 90 18.24 -1.28 10.64
C GLU A 90 19.16 -0.15 10.13
N LYS A 91 20.49 -0.32 10.25
CA LYS A 91 21.45 0.68 9.72
C LYS A 91 21.46 0.68 8.21
N LEU A 92 21.46 -0.51 7.59
CA LEU A 92 21.41 -0.62 6.12
C LEU A 92 20.10 -0.09 5.55
N ILE A 93 18.98 -0.33 6.25
CA ILE A 93 17.67 0.24 5.94
C ILE A 93 17.72 1.78 5.98
N ALA A 94 18.27 2.35 7.04
CA ALA A 94 18.40 3.79 7.19
C ALA A 94 19.30 4.39 6.10
N ASP A 95 20.44 3.76 5.80
CA ASP A 95 21.37 4.23 4.78
C ASP A 95 20.80 4.16 3.37
N GLN A 96 20.05 3.11 3.03
CA GLN A 96 19.34 3.03 1.76
C GLN A 96 18.28 4.13 1.63
N LEU A 97 17.44 4.34 2.65
CA LEU A 97 16.44 5.40 2.65
C LEU A 97 17.09 6.80 2.60
N ASN A 98 18.23 6.99 3.26
CA ASN A 98 19.00 8.22 3.20
C ASN A 98 19.60 8.44 1.81
N ASN A 99 20.18 7.42 1.19
CA ASN A 99 20.73 7.52 -0.16
C ASN A 99 19.64 7.82 -1.20
N TRP A 100 18.46 7.24 -1.03
CA TRP A 100 17.31 7.51 -1.89
C TRP A 100 16.78 8.95 -1.74
N THR A 101 17.10 9.62 -0.63
CA THR A 101 16.67 11.00 -0.32
C THR A 101 17.81 12.02 -0.40
N LYS A 102 19.06 11.59 -0.65
CA LYS A 102 20.27 12.43 -0.72
C LYS A 102 20.31 13.41 -1.90
N ILE A 103 19.31 13.42 -2.79
CA ILE A 103 19.13 14.53 -3.76
C ILE A 103 19.04 15.90 -3.04
N VAL A 104 18.67 15.95 -1.75
CA VAL A 104 18.62 17.21 -0.97
C VAL A 104 19.99 17.74 -0.54
N LYS A 105 21.00 16.88 -0.31
CA LYS A 105 22.25 17.32 0.34
C LYS A 105 23.37 17.74 -0.62
N SER A 106 23.16 17.66 -1.93
CA SER A 106 24.14 18.14 -2.93
C SER A 106 23.99 19.63 -3.28
N ILE A 107 23.05 20.35 -2.66
CA ILE A 107 22.92 21.81 -2.80
C ILE A 107 22.83 22.41 -1.39
N ALA A 108 23.99 22.57 -0.74
CA ALA A 108 24.31 23.60 0.25
C ALA A 108 25.77 23.43 0.70
#